data_AF-A0A7C3HN37-F1
#
_entry.id   AF-A0A7C3HN37-F1
#
_cell.length_a   1.000
_cell.length_b   1.000
_cell.length_c   1.000
_cell.angle_alpha   90.00
_cell.angle_beta   90.00
_cell.angle_gamma   90.00
#
_symmetry.space_group_name_H-M   'P 1'
#
loop_
_entity.id
_entity.type
_entity.pdbx_description
1 polymer ?
#
loop_
_entity_poly.entity_id
_entity_poly.type
_entity_poly.pdbx_seq_one_letter_code
_entity_poly.pdbx_strand_id
1 'polypeptide(L)'
;HFYSSSRNIDFARLVFNDQLSLSGTNPASIEVPPMKKVRYSDVATSLLVYTQNYFAGFVMDHMMKPNESLKDGVSEIPVKYTLHGGYKHYLNGHTSQYNEESIFAAFQYRSQGKYDQMELGAYYTRLPLILGFWYRGLPFVKSYKPGYANNDALIVNAGYQLKDVKIGYSFDITISRLIANTWGSHEVSLIYEFNQNQKLRTKKKKDIVPCPRI
;
A
#
# COMPACT_ATOMS: atom_id res chain seq x y z
N HIS A 1 5.63 -4.50 -14.97
CA HIS A 1 4.21 -4.14 -15.16
C HIS A 1 4.11 -2.85 -15.96
N PHE A 2 3.13 -2.76 -16.88
CA PHE A 2 2.86 -1.57 -17.70
C PHE A 2 1.51 -0.98 -17.30
N TYR A 3 1.45 0.33 -17.08
CA TYR A 3 0.23 1.04 -16.71
C TYR A 3 0.00 2.23 -17.66
N SER A 4 -1.28 2.51 -17.96
CA SER A 4 -1.69 3.69 -18.70
C SER A 4 -2.65 4.49 -17.82
N SER A 5 -2.33 5.77 -17.59
CA SER A 5 -3.14 6.67 -16.77
C SER A 5 -3.66 7.84 -17.60
N SER A 6 -4.87 8.31 -17.28
CA SER A 6 -5.43 9.52 -17.87
C SER A 6 -5.96 10.44 -16.79
N ARG A 7 -5.54 11.70 -16.83
CA ARG A 7 -5.98 12.74 -15.89
C ARG A 7 -6.75 13.82 -16.65
N ASN A 8 -7.86 14.26 -16.07
CA ASN A 8 -8.69 15.33 -16.60
C ASN A 8 -9.12 16.25 -15.45
N ILE A 9 -9.32 17.53 -15.76
CA ILE A 9 -9.90 18.52 -14.84
C ILE A 9 -11.10 19.15 -15.53
N ASP A 10 -12.22 19.23 -14.81
CA ASP A 10 -13.36 20.03 -15.23
C ASP A 10 -13.15 21.48 -14.77
N PHE A 11 -12.68 22.32 -15.69
CA PHE A 11 -12.33 23.71 -15.40
C PHE A 11 -13.55 24.58 -15.08
N ALA A 12 -14.74 24.20 -15.55
CA ALA A 12 -15.98 24.95 -15.32
C ALA A 12 -16.50 24.83 -13.88
N ARG A 13 -15.98 23.86 -13.10
CA ARG A 13 -16.31 23.66 -11.68
C ARG A 13 -15.31 24.29 -10.72
N LEU A 14 -14.25 24.91 -11.23
CA LEU A 14 -13.25 25.58 -10.42
C LEU A 14 -13.67 27.04 -10.20
N VAL A 15 -13.47 27.53 -8.98
CA VAL A 15 -13.59 28.96 -8.65
C VAL A 15 -12.19 29.54 -8.56
N PHE A 16 -11.90 30.51 -9.41
CA PHE A 16 -10.60 31.16 -9.50
C PHE A 16 -10.57 32.46 -8.69
N ASN A 17 -9.37 32.94 -8.36
CA ASN A 17 -9.20 34.10 -7.48
C ASN A 17 -9.76 35.39 -8.10
N ASP A 18 -9.72 35.50 -9.43
CA ASP A 18 -10.33 36.59 -10.21
C ASP A 18 -11.88 36.54 -10.21
N GLN A 19 -12.45 35.38 -9.89
CA GLN A 19 -13.89 35.23 -9.67
C GLN A 19 -14.31 35.61 -8.25
N LEU A 20 -13.39 35.78 -7.30
CA LEU A 20 -13.73 36.14 -5.92
C LEU A 20 -13.83 37.68 -5.79
N SER A 21 -15.01 38.18 -5.41
CA SER A 21 -15.23 39.60 -5.08
C SER A 21 -15.85 39.74 -3.68
N LEU A 22 -15.75 40.94 -3.08
CA LEU A 22 -16.41 41.24 -1.79
C LEU A 22 -17.94 41.05 -1.83
N SER A 23 -18.55 41.07 -3.02
CA SER A 23 -20.00 40.95 -3.22
C SER A 23 -20.45 39.55 -3.65
N GLY A 24 -19.53 38.57 -3.75
CA GLY A 24 -19.81 37.21 -4.17
C GLY A 24 -18.89 36.70 -5.28
N THR A 25 -19.19 35.51 -5.82
CA THR A 25 -18.40 34.89 -6.89
C THR A 25 -18.89 35.36 -8.26
N ASN A 26 -18.02 36.02 -9.03
CA ASN A 26 -18.27 36.40 -10.42
C ASN A 26 -18.29 35.17 -11.33
N PRO A 27 -19.26 35.06 -12.26
CA PRO A 27 -19.41 33.89 -13.12
C PRO A 27 -18.34 33.80 -14.23
N ALA A 28 -17.65 34.89 -14.54
CA ALA A 28 -16.62 34.93 -15.58
C ALA A 28 -15.21 34.91 -14.97
N SER A 29 -14.35 34.03 -15.48
CA SER A 29 -12.92 34.01 -15.18
C SER A 29 -12.12 34.38 -16.43
N ILE A 30 -11.00 35.07 -16.24
CA ILE A 30 -9.97 35.34 -17.27
C ILE A 30 -8.99 34.17 -17.42
N GLU A 31 -9.03 33.18 -16.52
CA GLU A 31 -8.21 31.97 -16.63
C GLU A 31 -8.62 31.15 -17.86
N VAL A 32 -7.68 30.93 -18.77
CA VAL A 32 -7.90 30.12 -19.97
C VAL A 32 -7.95 28.65 -19.56
N PRO A 33 -9.06 27.93 -19.83
CA PRO A 33 -9.16 26.52 -19.51
C PRO A 33 -8.10 25.72 -20.27
N PRO A 34 -7.19 24.99 -19.59
CA PRO A 34 -6.39 24.00 -20.26
C PRO A 34 -7.32 22.84 -20.64
N MET A 35 -7.82 22.83 -21.89
CA MET A 35 -8.61 21.73 -22.45
C MET A 35 -7.74 20.49 -22.75
N LYS A 36 -6.75 20.20 -21.90
CA LYS A 36 -5.69 19.22 -22.17
C LYS A 36 -5.90 17.98 -21.31
N LYS A 37 -6.39 16.91 -21.93
CA LYS A 37 -6.37 15.56 -21.35
C LYS A 37 -4.95 15.03 -21.41
N VAL A 38 -4.31 14.85 -20.25
CA VAL A 38 -2.96 14.29 -20.19
C VAL A 38 -3.06 12.77 -20.05
N ARG A 39 -2.41 12.07 -20.97
CA ARG A 39 -2.23 10.62 -20.94
C ARG A 39 -0.75 10.35 -20.85
N TYR A 40 -0.37 9.47 -19.95
CA TYR A 40 1.00 9.00 -19.83
C TYR A 40 1.02 7.50 -19.60
N SER A 41 2.10 6.88 -20.07
CA SER A 41 2.40 5.49 -19.83
C SER A 41 3.52 5.41 -18.80
N ASP A 42 3.45 4.39 -17.96
CA ASP A 42 4.43 4.17 -16.92
C ASP A 42 4.80 2.70 -16.78
N VAL A 43 6.01 2.47 -16.27
CA VAL A 43 6.61 1.16 -16.08
C VAL A 43 7.04 1.02 -14.63
N ALA A 44 6.66 -0.12 -14.05
CA ALA A 44 7.10 -0.55 -12.73
C ALA A 44 7.72 -1.94 -12.78
N THR A 45 8.74 -2.17 -11.96
CA THR A 45 9.44 -3.46 -11.83
C THR A 45 9.45 -3.87 -10.37
N SER A 46 9.22 -5.15 -10.09
CA SER A 46 9.26 -5.71 -8.74
C SER A 46 10.05 -7.02 -8.70
N LEU A 47 10.69 -7.27 -7.57
CA LEU A 47 11.38 -8.50 -7.23
C LEU A 47 10.87 -8.97 -5.86
N LEU A 48 10.55 -10.26 -5.74
CA LEU A 48 10.11 -10.88 -4.49
C LEU A 48 10.86 -12.21 -4.32
N VAL A 49 11.46 -12.39 -3.15
CA VAL A 49 12.07 -13.64 -2.73
C VAL A 49 11.35 -14.09 -1.46
N TYR A 50 10.94 -15.36 -1.41
CA TYR A 50 10.18 -15.89 -0.29
C TYR A 50 10.62 -17.31 0.07
N THR A 51 10.39 -17.66 1.32
CA THR A 51 10.59 -18.97 1.93
C THR A 51 9.37 -19.26 2.82
N GLN A 52 9.32 -20.42 3.46
CA GLN A 52 8.24 -20.79 4.38
C GLN A 52 8.06 -19.80 5.55
N ASN A 53 9.15 -19.18 6.02
CA ASN A 53 9.13 -18.30 7.18
C ASN A 53 9.52 -16.85 6.88
N TYR A 54 10.14 -16.55 5.74
CA TYR A 54 10.66 -15.20 5.44
C TYR A 54 10.24 -14.77 4.05
N PHE A 55 10.07 -13.47 3.86
CA PHE A 55 9.98 -12.87 2.54
C PHE A 55 10.68 -11.52 2.53
N ALA A 56 11.19 -11.15 1.37
CA ALA A 56 11.76 -9.84 1.11
C ALA A 56 11.48 -9.46 -0.34
N GLY A 57 11.19 -8.20 -0.57
CA GLY A 57 10.89 -7.70 -1.90
C GLY A 57 11.28 -6.26 -2.09
N PHE A 58 11.46 -5.90 -3.35
CA PHE A 58 11.85 -4.58 -3.79
C PHE A 58 11.02 -4.18 -5.00
N VAL A 59 10.57 -2.94 -5.05
CA VAL A 59 9.73 -2.39 -6.12
C VAL A 59 10.30 -1.05 -6.55
N MET A 60 10.37 -0.84 -7.87
CA MET A 60 10.66 0.42 -8.54
C MET A 60 9.44 0.81 -9.36
N ASP A 61 8.74 1.85 -8.94
CA ASP A 61 7.61 2.45 -9.68
C ASP A 61 8.05 3.77 -10.35
N HIS A 62 7.28 4.22 -11.34
CA HIS A 62 7.52 5.49 -12.04
C HIS A 62 8.87 5.58 -12.76
N MET A 63 9.35 4.46 -13.33
CA MET A 63 10.66 4.40 -13.99
C MET A 63 10.75 5.35 -15.20
N MET A 64 9.62 5.60 -15.87
CA MET A 64 9.55 6.50 -17.04
C MET A 64 9.39 7.98 -16.65
N LYS A 65 9.29 8.31 -15.35
CA LYS A 65 9.04 9.67 -14.84
C LYS A 65 7.99 10.45 -15.65
N PRO A 66 6.75 9.93 -15.75
CA PRO A 66 5.74 10.55 -16.58
C PRO A 66 5.46 12.00 -16.15
N ASN A 67 5.28 12.90 -17.13
CA ASN A 67 4.84 14.27 -16.87
C ASN A 67 3.31 14.30 -16.70
N GLU A 68 2.85 14.65 -15.51
CA GLU A 68 1.42 14.76 -15.17
C GLU A 68 0.89 16.21 -15.22
N SER A 69 1.67 17.15 -15.76
CA SER A 69 1.28 18.56 -15.78
C SER A 69 0.04 18.81 -16.64
N LEU A 70 -1.01 19.33 -16.01
CA LEU A 70 -2.28 19.69 -16.66
C LEU A 70 -2.29 21.10 -17.25
N LYS A 71 -1.35 21.97 -16.82
CA LYS A 71 -1.01 23.25 -17.47
C LYS A 71 0.28 23.08 -18.28
N ASP A 72 0.64 24.05 -19.11
CA ASP A 72 1.88 24.01 -19.93
C ASP A 72 3.14 24.15 -19.06
N GLY A 73 3.46 23.11 -18.30
CA GLY A 73 4.59 23.00 -17.39
C GLY A 73 5.15 21.58 -17.31
N VAL A 74 6.17 21.41 -16.48
CA VAL A 74 6.83 20.12 -16.23
C VAL A 74 6.56 19.70 -14.79
N SER A 75 5.77 18.64 -14.63
CA SER A 75 5.48 18.00 -13.35
C SER A 75 5.74 16.51 -13.50
N GLU A 76 7.01 16.14 -13.43
CA GLU A 76 7.42 14.73 -13.52
C GLU A 76 7.17 14.01 -12.20
N ILE A 77 6.55 12.83 -12.28
CA ILE A 77 6.40 11.96 -11.11
C ILE A 77 7.77 11.35 -10.81
N PRO A 78 8.35 11.60 -9.62
CA PRO A 78 9.64 11.01 -9.28
C PRO A 78 9.50 9.50 -9.09
N VAL A 79 10.56 8.78 -9.46
CA VAL A 79 10.71 7.33 -9.25
C VAL A 79 10.47 7.02 -7.78
N LYS A 80 9.66 5.99 -7.51
CA LYS A 80 9.36 5.53 -6.15
C LYS A 80 10.02 4.17 -5.92
N TYR A 81 10.80 4.09 -4.84
CA TYR A 81 11.44 2.87 -4.38
C TYR A 81 10.68 2.33 -3.17
N THR A 82 10.36 1.05 -3.18
CA THR A 82 9.75 0.37 -2.03
C THR A 82 10.54 -0.87 -1.69
N LEU A 83 11.06 -0.94 -0.46
CA LEU A 83 11.67 -2.13 0.11
C LEU A 83 10.72 -2.69 1.16
N HIS A 84 10.47 -3.99 1.17
CA HIS A 84 9.63 -4.61 2.17
C HIS A 84 10.10 -6.02 2.51
N GLY A 85 9.71 -6.51 3.67
CA GLY A 85 10.00 -7.87 4.07
C GLY A 85 9.38 -8.22 5.40
N GLY A 86 9.55 -9.47 5.80
CA GLY A 86 9.04 -9.93 7.08
C GLY A 86 9.38 -11.37 7.37
N TYR A 87 9.05 -11.76 8.58
CA TYR A 87 9.34 -13.04 9.19
C TYR A 87 8.14 -13.57 9.95
N LYS A 88 7.78 -14.82 9.71
CA LYS A 88 6.72 -15.57 10.38
C LYS A 88 7.31 -16.69 11.22
N HIS A 89 6.96 -16.70 12.50
CA HIS A 89 7.30 -17.75 13.44
C HIS A 89 6.04 -18.47 13.93
N TYR A 90 5.99 -19.79 13.80
CA TYR A 90 4.88 -20.61 14.27
C TYR A 90 5.15 -21.07 15.70
N LEU A 91 4.23 -20.75 16.63
CA LEU A 91 4.35 -21.04 18.05
C LEU A 91 3.93 -22.49 18.38
N ASN A 92 2.92 -23.00 17.69
CA ASN A 92 2.35 -24.33 17.92
C ASN A 92 2.84 -25.40 16.91
N GLY A 93 4.03 -25.18 16.34
CA GLY A 93 4.55 -25.96 15.20
C GLY A 93 3.78 -25.66 13.91
N HIS A 94 4.20 -26.23 12.77
CA HIS A 94 3.45 -26.15 11.51
C HIS A 94 2.17 -27.00 11.58
N THR A 95 1.26 -26.64 12.48
CA THR A 95 -0.04 -27.27 12.64
C THR A 95 -0.99 -26.67 11.61
N SER A 96 -1.96 -27.48 11.17
CA SER A 96 -3.01 -27.20 10.18
C SER A 96 -3.43 -25.72 10.08
N GLN A 97 -3.73 -25.26 8.85
CA GLN A 97 -4.23 -23.92 8.54
C GLN A 97 -5.45 -23.49 9.38
N TYR A 98 -6.18 -24.43 9.97
CA TYR A 98 -7.37 -24.17 10.80
C TYR A 98 -7.07 -23.98 12.29
N ASN A 99 -5.84 -24.26 12.74
CA ASN A 99 -5.42 -24.11 14.13
C ASN A 99 -4.03 -23.47 14.17
N GLU A 100 -3.88 -22.34 13.48
CA GLU A 100 -2.61 -21.61 13.42
C GLU A 100 -2.44 -20.73 14.67
N GLU A 101 -1.27 -20.85 15.30
CA GLU A 101 -0.77 -19.89 16.29
C GLU A 101 0.62 -19.40 15.84
N SER A 102 0.73 -18.11 15.48
CA SER A 102 1.94 -17.55 14.90
C SER A 102 2.16 -16.08 15.25
N ILE A 103 3.43 -15.66 15.22
CA ILE A 103 3.84 -14.26 15.28
C ILE A 103 4.46 -13.91 13.93
N PHE A 104 4.01 -12.82 13.33
CA PHE A 104 4.53 -12.33 12.07
C PHE A 104 5.01 -10.89 12.25
N ALA A 105 6.27 -10.62 11.96
CA ALA A 105 6.82 -9.26 11.97
C ALA A 105 7.15 -8.85 10.54
N ALA A 106 6.85 -7.60 10.18
CA ALA A 106 7.07 -7.08 8.84
C ALA A 106 7.52 -5.62 8.87
N PHE A 107 8.17 -5.21 7.79
CA PHE A 107 8.55 -3.83 7.56
C PHE A 107 8.32 -3.45 6.10
N GLN A 108 8.13 -2.16 5.87
CA GLN A 108 8.08 -1.55 4.56
C GLN A 108 8.70 -0.16 4.62
N TYR A 109 9.61 0.13 3.69
CA TYR A 109 10.20 1.43 3.48
C TYR A 109 9.87 1.92 2.08
N ARG A 110 9.37 3.16 1.98
CA ARG A 110 9.03 3.83 0.73
C ARG A 110 9.81 5.12 0.62
N SER A 111 10.42 5.37 -0.54
CA SER A 111 11.12 6.61 -0.87
C SER A 111 10.62 7.13 -2.22
N GLN A 112 10.14 8.37 -2.25
CA GLN A 112 9.68 9.04 -3.46
C GLN A 112 10.02 10.53 -3.42
N GLY A 113 10.96 10.94 -4.28
CA GLY A 113 11.43 12.32 -4.35
C GLY A 113 12.05 12.77 -3.03
N LYS A 114 11.41 13.73 -2.34
CA LYS A 114 11.87 14.23 -1.03
C LYS A 114 11.26 13.47 0.15
N TYR A 115 10.21 12.67 -0.09
CA TYR A 115 9.41 12.03 0.93
C TYR A 115 9.85 10.59 1.13
N ASP A 116 10.18 10.26 2.38
CA ASP A 116 10.46 8.91 2.83
C ASP A 116 9.49 8.54 3.96
N GLN A 117 9.12 7.27 3.99
CA GLN A 117 8.21 6.70 4.98
C GLN A 117 8.64 5.27 5.31
N MET A 118 8.63 4.92 6.59
CA MET A 118 8.85 3.55 7.05
C MET A 118 7.65 3.10 7.88
N GLU A 119 7.30 1.84 7.70
CA GLU A 119 6.24 1.13 8.41
C GLU A 119 6.86 -0.13 9.00
N LEU A 120 6.66 -0.33 10.31
CA LEU A 120 7.11 -1.50 11.05
C LEU A 120 5.90 -2.08 11.75
N GLY A 121 5.68 -3.37 11.66
CA GLY A 121 4.52 -3.96 12.31
C GLY A 121 4.70 -5.41 12.68
N ALA A 122 3.79 -5.87 13.52
CA ALA A 122 3.70 -7.25 13.89
C ALA A 122 2.23 -7.67 14.01
N TYR A 123 1.97 -8.93 13.70
CA TYR A 123 0.72 -9.61 13.92
C TYR A 123 0.93 -10.79 14.84
N TYR A 124 -0.01 -10.96 15.75
CA TYR A 124 -0.22 -12.17 16.50
C TYR A 124 -1.48 -12.85 15.97
N THR A 125 -1.31 -14.05 15.43
CA THR A 125 -2.40 -14.86 14.90
C THR A 125 -2.62 -16.02 15.84
N ARG A 126 -3.85 -16.16 16.36
CA ARG A 126 -4.32 -17.35 17.06
C ARG A 126 -5.76 -17.59 16.63
N LEU A 127 -5.93 -18.43 15.62
CA LEU A 127 -7.23 -18.58 14.97
C LEU A 127 -8.34 -18.90 15.99
N PRO A 128 -9.52 -18.27 15.85
CA PRO A 128 -9.93 -17.37 14.76
C PRO A 128 -9.48 -15.90 14.91
N LEU A 129 -8.78 -15.53 15.99
CA LEU A 129 -8.41 -14.15 16.28
C LEU A 129 -7.07 -13.76 15.62
N ILE A 130 -7.01 -12.54 15.09
CA ILE A 130 -5.80 -11.92 14.56
C ILE A 130 -5.68 -10.54 15.20
N LEU A 131 -4.54 -10.24 15.82
CA LEU A 131 -4.23 -8.93 16.37
C LEU A 131 -3.02 -8.37 15.66
N GLY A 132 -3.03 -7.09 15.32
CA GLY A 132 -1.95 -6.44 14.59
C GLY A 132 -1.62 -5.08 15.18
N PHE A 133 -0.35 -4.73 15.09
CA PHE A 133 0.15 -3.42 15.48
C PHE A 133 1.15 -2.95 14.44
N TRP A 134 1.01 -1.70 14.01
CA TRP A 134 1.94 -1.06 13.09
C TRP A 134 2.33 0.32 13.61
N TYR A 135 3.57 0.68 13.33
CA TYR A 135 4.13 1.97 13.55
C TYR A 135 4.59 2.53 12.21
N ARG A 136 4.10 3.73 11.88
CA ARG A 136 4.42 4.48 10.67
C ARG A 136 5.24 5.70 11.06
N GLY A 137 6.48 5.75 10.61
CA GLY A 137 7.41 6.84 10.90
C GLY A 137 8.88 6.48 10.66
N LEU A 138 9.71 7.51 10.52
CA LEU A 138 11.18 7.44 10.45
C LEU A 138 11.81 8.13 11.68
N PRO A 139 11.64 7.59 12.90
CA PRO A 139 12.10 8.24 14.12
C PRO A 139 13.63 8.44 14.16
N PHE A 140 14.40 7.56 13.51
CA PHE A 140 15.86 7.48 13.65
C PHE A 140 16.67 7.79 12.38
N VAL A 141 16.03 7.90 11.21
CA VAL A 141 16.74 7.97 9.91
C VAL A 141 16.65 9.36 9.28
N LYS A 142 15.52 10.06 9.45
CA LYS A 142 15.30 11.35 8.77
C LYS A 142 14.40 12.28 9.57
N SER A 143 14.96 13.42 9.96
CA SER A 143 14.22 14.56 10.49
C SER A 143 14.15 15.64 9.42
N TYR A 144 12.94 15.98 8.95
CA TYR A 144 12.76 17.06 7.95
C TYR A 144 13.12 18.45 8.49
N LYS A 145 13.21 18.61 9.81
CA LYS A 145 13.66 19.81 10.52
C LYS A 145 14.43 19.41 11.79
N PRO A 146 15.49 20.15 12.19
CA PRO A 146 16.17 19.92 13.46
C PRO A 146 15.17 19.99 14.63
N GLY A 147 15.14 18.95 15.48
CA GLY A 147 14.20 18.84 16.60
C GLY A 147 12.82 18.23 16.29
N TYR A 148 12.59 17.73 15.07
CA TYR A 148 11.34 17.07 14.68
C TYR A 148 11.56 15.58 14.43
N ALA A 149 10.95 14.73 15.27
CA ALA A 149 10.84 13.29 15.00
C ALA A 149 9.78 13.08 13.90
N ASN A 150 10.12 12.29 12.87
CA ASN A 150 9.21 11.98 11.77
C ASN A 150 8.31 10.79 12.15
N ASN A 151 7.45 10.99 13.14
CA ASN A 151 6.48 10.00 13.60
C ASN A 151 5.11 10.37 13.05
N ASP A 152 4.45 9.45 12.36
CA ASP A 152 3.21 9.71 11.65
C ASP A 152 2.02 9.15 12.43
N ALA A 153 1.92 7.82 12.53
CA ALA A 153 0.79 7.14 13.14
C ALA A 153 1.15 5.78 13.76
N LEU A 154 0.35 5.36 14.74
CA LEU A 154 0.23 3.98 15.19
C LEU A 154 -1.07 3.39 14.68
N ILE A 155 -1.02 2.23 14.04
CA ILE A 155 -2.19 1.51 13.59
C ILE A 155 -2.39 0.27 14.45
N VAL A 156 -3.55 0.16 15.08
CA VAL A 156 -3.97 -1.07 15.76
C VAL A 156 -5.00 -1.80 14.90
N ASN A 157 -4.87 -3.11 14.82
CA ASN A 157 -5.73 -3.96 14.00
C ASN A 157 -6.25 -5.12 14.83
N ALA A 158 -7.53 -5.44 14.67
CA ALA A 158 -8.13 -6.65 15.19
C ALA A 158 -8.94 -7.31 14.08
N GLY A 159 -8.81 -8.61 13.94
CA GLY A 159 -9.47 -9.39 12.90
C GLY A 159 -9.97 -10.71 13.42
N TYR A 160 -10.99 -11.23 12.74
CA TYR A 160 -11.62 -12.49 13.03
C TYR A 160 -11.76 -13.30 11.74
N GLN A 161 -11.19 -14.50 11.73
CA GLN A 161 -11.16 -15.39 10.57
C GLN A 161 -12.02 -16.63 10.83
N LEU A 162 -13.12 -16.73 10.08
CA LEU A 162 -14.09 -17.82 10.10
C LEU A 162 -14.07 -18.54 8.74
N LYS A 163 -13.26 -19.60 8.63
CA LYS A 163 -13.15 -20.41 7.40
C LYS A 163 -12.86 -19.53 6.16
N ASP A 164 -13.90 -19.23 5.39
CA ASP A 164 -13.86 -18.48 4.13
C ASP A 164 -14.09 -16.97 4.30
N VAL A 165 -14.48 -16.51 5.50
CA VAL A 165 -14.75 -15.10 5.81
C VAL A 165 -13.68 -14.57 6.76
N LYS A 166 -13.10 -13.41 6.45
CA LYS A 166 -12.25 -12.65 7.37
C LYS A 166 -12.84 -11.26 7.54
N ILE A 167 -13.04 -10.85 8.79
CA ILE A 167 -13.48 -9.50 9.16
C ILE A 167 -12.30 -8.84 9.85
N GLY A 168 -11.96 -7.62 9.47
CA GLY A 168 -10.90 -6.84 10.09
C GLY A 168 -11.39 -5.46 10.45
N TYR A 169 -10.87 -4.92 11.53
CA TYR A 169 -11.04 -3.54 11.95
C TYR A 169 -9.66 -2.95 12.25
N SER A 170 -9.40 -1.77 11.69
CA SER A 170 -8.18 -1.01 11.93
C SER A 170 -8.51 0.37 12.48
N PHE A 171 -7.62 0.88 13.31
CA PHE A 171 -7.69 2.25 13.81
C PHE A 171 -6.32 2.91 13.73
N ASP A 172 -6.26 3.98 12.94
CA ASP A 172 -5.07 4.80 12.72
C ASP A 172 -5.04 5.93 13.75
N ILE A 173 -4.11 5.84 14.69
CA ILE A 173 -3.84 6.84 15.72
C ILE A 173 -2.73 7.75 15.22
N THR A 174 -3.05 8.97 14.81
CA THR A 174 -2.05 9.98 14.43
C THR A 174 -1.25 10.43 15.65
N ILE A 175 0.08 10.32 15.59
CA ILE A 175 1.01 10.73 16.69
C ILE A 175 1.83 11.96 16.29
N SER A 176 1.84 12.31 15.00
CA SER A 176 2.52 13.52 14.55
C SER A 176 1.95 14.78 15.20
N ARG A 177 2.75 15.86 15.30
CA ARG A 177 2.28 17.17 15.81
C ARG A 177 1.13 17.81 14.98
N LEU A 178 0.65 17.14 13.92
CA LEU A 178 -0.61 17.43 13.24
C LEU A 178 -1.86 16.88 13.99
N ILE A 179 -1.69 16.36 15.21
CA ILE A 179 -2.77 15.92 16.13
C ILE A 179 -3.91 16.95 16.24
N ALA A 180 -3.65 18.25 16.11
CA ALA A 180 -4.67 19.29 16.34
C ALA A 180 -5.90 19.19 15.43
N ASN A 181 -5.81 18.54 14.25
CA ASN A 181 -6.89 18.54 13.25
C ASN A 181 -7.36 17.15 12.78
N THR A 182 -6.83 16.04 13.31
CA THR A 182 -7.23 14.69 12.87
C THR A 182 -7.48 13.77 14.06
N TRP A 183 -8.69 13.24 14.19
CA TRP A 183 -9.14 12.38 15.30
C TRP A 183 -8.81 10.88 15.08
N GLY A 184 -7.94 10.59 14.09
CA GLY A 184 -7.68 9.24 13.61
C GLY A 184 -8.63 8.80 12.50
N SER A 185 -8.44 7.58 12.00
CA SER A 185 -9.27 6.96 10.95
C SER A 185 -9.66 5.54 11.35
N HIS A 186 -10.93 5.20 11.17
CA HIS A 186 -11.45 3.85 11.39
C HIS A 186 -11.69 3.17 10.05
N GLU A 187 -11.16 1.97 9.86
CA GLU A 187 -11.45 1.17 8.68
C GLU A 187 -12.03 -0.19 9.06
N VAL A 188 -13.04 -0.62 8.32
CA VAL A 188 -13.64 -1.95 8.44
C VAL A 188 -13.40 -2.68 7.12
N SER A 189 -12.86 -3.89 7.21
CA SER A 189 -12.57 -4.74 6.06
C SER A 189 -13.34 -6.06 6.17
N LEU A 190 -13.87 -6.51 5.04
CA LEU A 190 -14.51 -7.81 4.87
C LEU A 190 -13.85 -8.49 3.68
N ILE A 191 -13.28 -9.66 3.92
CA ILE A 191 -12.69 -10.50 2.88
C ILE A 191 -13.47 -11.80 2.84
N TYR A 192 -13.93 -12.17 1.64
CA TYR A 192 -14.58 -13.44 1.39
C TYR A 192 -13.78 -14.23 0.35
N GLU A 193 -13.31 -15.40 0.75
CA GLU A 193 -12.47 -16.27 -0.06
C GLU A 193 -13.32 -17.41 -0.63
N PHE A 194 -13.62 -17.35 -1.93
CA PHE A 194 -14.35 -18.41 -2.62
C PHE A 194 -13.39 -19.42 -3.26
N ASN A 195 -13.81 -20.69 -3.38
CA ASN A 195 -13.07 -21.75 -4.08
C ASN A 195 -11.67 -22.10 -3.54
N GLN A 196 -11.42 -21.94 -2.22
CA GLN A 196 -10.19 -22.41 -1.56
C GLN A 196 -9.94 -23.92 -1.74
N ASN A 197 -11.00 -24.71 -1.96
CA ASN A 197 -10.95 -26.16 -2.22
C ASN A 197 -10.70 -26.52 -3.70
N GLN A 198 -9.85 -25.76 -4.41
CA GLN A 198 -9.18 -26.34 -5.57
C GLN A 198 -8.13 -27.33 -5.06
N LYS A 199 -8.60 -28.50 -4.60
CA LYS A 199 -7.80 -29.72 -4.64
C LYS A 199 -7.25 -29.80 -6.05
N LEU A 200 -6.00 -29.38 -6.18
CA LEU A 200 -5.02 -29.84 -7.13
C LEU A 200 -5.59 -31.03 -7.88
N ARG A 201 -6.04 -30.75 -9.10
CA ARG A 201 -6.44 -31.73 -10.12
C ARG A 201 -5.19 -32.48 -10.60
N THR A 202 -4.33 -32.85 -9.65
CA THR A 202 -3.10 -33.62 -9.78
C THR A 202 -3.38 -35.04 -9.30
N LYS A 203 -4.46 -35.63 -9.81
CA LYS A 203 -4.39 -37.03 -10.24
C LYS A 203 -3.83 -37.05 -11.67
N LYS A 204 -2.65 -36.44 -11.89
CA LYS A 204 -1.84 -36.85 -13.04
C LYS A 204 -1.05 -38.06 -12.57
N LYS A 205 -1.32 -39.17 -13.23
CA LYS A 205 -0.71 -40.49 -13.03
C LYS A 205 0.81 -40.33 -12.85
N LYS A 206 1.40 -41.16 -12.00
CA LYS A 206 2.84 -41.40 -12.00
C LYS A 206 3.18 -41.95 -13.39
N ASP A 207 3.66 -41.11 -14.31
CA ASP A 207 4.37 -41.59 -15.48
C ASP A 207 5.74 -42.05 -14.99
N ILE A 208 5.83 -43.33 -14.67
CA ILE A 208 7.10 -44.02 -14.54
C ILE A 208 7.62 -44.09 -15.97
N VAL A 209 8.66 -43.32 -16.29
CA VAL A 209 9.41 -43.52 -17.51
C VAL A 209 10.37 -44.68 -17.25
N PRO A 210 10.16 -45.89 -17.80
CA PRO A 210 11.19 -46.91 -17.73
C PRO A 210 12.35 -46.47 -18.62
N CYS A 211 13.55 -46.37 -18.03
CA CYS A 211 14.77 -46.19 -18.80
C CYS A 211 14.94 -47.37 -19.78
N PRO A 212 15.16 -47.13 -21.07
CA PRO A 212 15.57 -48.19 -21.97
C PRO A 212 16.97 -48.65 -21.59
N ARG A 213 17.12 -49.95 -21.27
CA ARG A 213 18.38 -50.66 -21.39
C ARG A 213 18.40 -51.29 -22.77
N ILE A 214 19.32 -50.85 -23.62
CA ILE A 214 20.16 -51.62 -24.57
C ILE A 214 21.34 -50.71 -24.90
#